data_AF-A0A6G4J8F4-F1
#
_entry.id   AF-A0A6G4J8F4-F1
#
_cell.length_a   1.000
_cell.length_b   1.000
_cell.length_c   1.000
_cell.angle_alpha   90.00
_cell.angle_beta   90.00
_cell.angle_gamma   90.00
#
_symmetry.space_group_name_H-M   'P 1'
#
loop_
_entity.id
_entity.type
_entity.pdbx_description
1 polymer ?
#
loop_
_entity_poly.entity_id
_entity_poly.type
_entity_poly.pdbx_seq_one_letter_code
_entity_poly.pdbx_strand_id
1 'polypeptide(L)'
;MNEKQKRFADEYIMNGCNGKKAAISAGYSKKTAESLASRLLRNVNVSEYIKERLEQIQEERLMSITEALALSASIARGEPPEA
;
A
#
# COMPACT_ATOMS: atom_id res chain seq x y z
N MET A 1 4.38 9.10 -14.45
CA MET A 1 3.97 7.68 -14.39
C MET A 1 2.59 7.51 -15.03
N ASN A 2 2.36 6.44 -15.81
CA ASN A 2 1.07 6.20 -16.47
C ASN A 2 0.10 5.39 -15.57
N GLU A 3 -1.20 5.40 -15.87
CA GLU A 3 -2.26 4.77 -15.06
C GLU A 3 -2.03 3.27 -14.85
N LYS A 4 -1.59 2.54 -15.89
CA LYS A 4 -1.23 1.11 -15.75
C LYS A 4 -0.08 0.85 -14.79
N GLN A 5 0.88 1.79 -14.70
CA GLN A 5 2.01 1.68 -13.79
C GLN A 5 1.60 1.99 -12.35
N LYS A 6 0.71 2.97 -12.15
CA LYS A 6 0.05 3.24 -10.86
C LYS A 6 -0.68 1.99 -10.37
N ARG A 7 -1.54 1.42 -11.22
CA ARG A 7 -2.30 0.21 -10.90
C ARG A 7 -1.39 -0.98 -10.61
N PHE A 8 -0.28 -1.12 -11.34
CA PHE A 8 0.74 -2.12 -11.01
C PHE A 8 1.32 -1.93 -9.62
N ALA A 9 1.70 -0.71 -9.25
CA ALA A 9 2.24 -0.41 -7.93
C ALA A 9 1.24 -0.69 -6.80
N ASP A 10 -0.03 -0.28 -6.99
CA ASP A 10 -1.11 -0.53 -6.04
C ASP A 10 -1.33 -2.03 -5.82
N GLU A 11 -1.47 -2.77 -6.93
CA GLU A 11 -1.62 -4.22 -6.91
C GLU A 11 -0.37 -4.90 -6.34
N TYR A 12 0.82 -4.35 -6.55
CA TYR A 12 2.05 -4.89 -6.00
C TYR A 12 2.07 -4.84 -4.48
N ILE A 13 1.63 -3.72 -3.89
CA ILE A 13 1.47 -3.57 -2.44
C ILE A 13 0.37 -4.51 -1.93
N MET A 14 -0.80 -4.53 -2.57
CA MET A 14 -1.94 -5.37 -2.15
C MET A 14 -1.65 -6.88 -2.24
N ASN A 15 -0.90 -7.33 -3.25
CA ASN A 15 -0.57 -8.74 -3.46
C ASN A 15 0.65 -9.21 -2.64
N GLY A 16 1.07 -8.47 -1.62
CA GLY A 16 2.19 -8.83 -0.75
C GLY A 16 3.53 -8.85 -1.50
N CYS A 17 3.78 -7.84 -2.33
CA CYS A 17 4.99 -7.69 -3.13
C CYS A 17 5.20 -8.79 -4.19
N ASN A 18 4.12 -9.36 -4.73
CA ASN A 18 4.19 -10.29 -5.85
C ASN A 18 4.10 -9.57 -7.21
N GLY A 19 5.25 -9.33 -7.84
CA GLY A 19 5.35 -8.61 -9.11
C GLY A 19 4.55 -9.24 -10.25
N LYS A 20 4.60 -10.57 -10.41
CA LYS A 20 3.90 -11.27 -11.49
C LYS A 20 2.39 -11.15 -11.35
N LYS A 21 1.85 -11.38 -10.15
CA LYS A 21 0.41 -11.23 -9.87
C LYS A 21 -0.03 -9.79 -10.09
N ALA A 22 0.73 -8.82 -9.57
CA ALA A 22 0.43 -7.41 -9.73
C ALA A 22 0.39 -6.96 -11.20
N ALA A 23 1.34 -7.42 -12.02
CA ALA A 23 1.34 -7.15 -13.45
C ALA A 23 0.10 -7.74 -14.15
N ILE A 24 -0.32 -8.95 -13.78
CA ILE A 24 -1.54 -9.55 -14.33
C ILE A 24 -2.78 -8.74 -13.92
N SER A 25 -2.92 -8.38 -12.65
CA SER A 25 -4.05 -7.58 -12.15
C SER A 25 -4.09 -6.17 -12.74
N ALA A 26 -2.93 -5.57 -13.02
CA ALA A 26 -2.81 -4.28 -13.69
C ALA A 26 -3.09 -4.33 -15.20
N GLY A 27 -3.40 -5.51 -15.75
CA GLY A 27 -3.80 -5.69 -17.14
C GLY A 27 -2.63 -5.88 -18.12
N TYR A 28 -1.48 -6.36 -17.65
CA TYR A 28 -0.40 -6.84 -18.51
C TYR A 28 -0.61 -8.30 -18.92
N SER A 29 -0.05 -8.69 -20.07
CA SER A 29 -0.15 -10.07 -20.57
C SER A 29 0.48 -11.06 -19.60
N LYS A 30 -0.24 -12.14 -19.29
CA LYS A 30 0.26 -13.23 -18.43
C LYS A 30 1.60 -13.81 -18.90
N LYS A 31 1.81 -13.85 -20.23
CA LYS A 31 3.03 -14.39 -20.85
C LYS A 31 4.28 -13.55 -20.52
N THR A 32 4.12 -12.24 -20.36
CA THR A 32 5.23 -11.29 -20.16
C THR A 32 5.21 -10.61 -18.79
N ALA A 33 4.21 -10.91 -17.96
CA ALA A 33 3.98 -10.28 -16.66
C ALA A 33 5.20 -10.30 -15.74
N GLU A 34 5.94 -11.41 -15.71
CA GLU A 34 7.12 -11.58 -14.87
C GLU A 34 8.27 -10.65 -15.29
N SER A 35 8.68 -10.71 -16.57
CA SER A 35 9.73 -9.83 -17.10
C SER A 35 9.34 -8.36 -17.06
N LEU A 36 8.05 -8.04 -17.28
CA LEU A 36 7.53 -6.68 -17.18
C LEU A 36 7.53 -6.18 -15.74
N ALA A 37 7.13 -7.02 -14.77
CA ALA A 37 7.18 -6.66 -13.35
C ALA A 37 8.61 -6.30 -12.92
N SER A 38 9.62 -7.10 -13.29
CA SER A 38 11.02 -6.78 -12.99
C SER A 38 11.47 -5.45 -13.61
N ARG A 39 11.02 -5.13 -14.82
CA ARG A 39 11.31 -3.84 -15.47
C ARG A 39 10.59 -2.67 -14.80
N LEU A 40 9.34 -2.86 -14.39
CA LEU A 40 8.54 -1.84 -13.70
C LEU A 40 9.12 -1.55 -12.31
N LEU A 41 9.52 -2.57 -11.56
CA LEU A 41 10.13 -2.41 -10.23
C LEU A 41 11.51 -1.72 -10.26
N ARG A 42 12.19 -1.72 -11.41
CA ARG A 42 13.44 -0.96 -11.63
C ARG A 42 13.20 0.47 -12.12
N ASN A 43 11.96 0.82 -12.48
CA ASN A 43 11.65 2.16 -12.92
C ASN A 43 11.55 3.08 -11.69
N VAL A 44 12.41 4.10 -11.64
CA VAL A 44 12.52 5.03 -10.49
C VAL A 44 11.15 5.60 -10.09
N ASN A 45 10.35 6.08 -11.06
CA ASN A 45 9.04 6.65 -10.76
C ASN A 45 8.06 5.64 -10.13
N VAL A 46 8.16 4.36 -10.50
CA VAL A 46 7.32 3.30 -9.94
C VAL A 46 7.81 2.94 -8.54
N SER A 47 9.13 2.84 -8.35
CA SER A 47 9.75 2.56 -7.05
C SER A 47 9.45 3.66 -6.03
N GLU A 48 9.57 4.93 -6.44
CA GLU A 48 9.24 6.10 -5.61
C GLU A 48 7.77 6.08 -5.22
N TYR A 49 6.86 5.86 -6.17
CA TYR A 49 5.44 5.79 -5.87
C TYR A 49 5.08 4.65 -4.92
N ILE A 50 5.69 3.46 -5.08
CA ILE A 50 5.50 2.35 -4.14
C ILE A 50 5.93 2.78 -2.73
N LYS A 51 7.08 3.46 -2.62
CA LYS A 51 7.59 3.94 -1.34
C LYS A 51 6.64 4.94 -0.69
N GLU A 52 6.21 5.97 -1.41
CA GLU A 52 5.27 6.97 -0.91
C GLU A 52 3.97 6.33 -0.42
N ARG A 53 3.43 5.36 -1.16
CA ARG A 53 2.21 4.64 -0.77
C ARG A 53 2.40 3.78 0.48
N LEU A 54 3.56 3.14 0.64
CA LEU A 54 3.87 2.37 1.85
C LEU A 54 4.02 3.27 3.07
N GLU A 55 4.63 4.46 2.91
CA GLU A 55 4.74 5.46 3.98
C GLU A 55 3.36 5.96 4.41
N GLN A 56 2.47 6.28 3.46
CA GLN A 56 1.09 6.67 3.76
C GLN A 56 0.33 5.57 4.52
N ILE A 57 0.37 4.32 4.04
CA ILE A 57 -0.28 3.19 4.71
C ILE A 57 0.27 2.99 6.13
N GLN A 58 1.58 3.19 6.31
CA GLN A 58 2.20 3.11 7.63
C GLN A 58 1.71 4.23 8.55
N GLU A 59 1.68 5.47 8.07
CA GLU A 59 1.20 6.62 8.82
C GLU A 59 -0.27 6.46 9.24
N GLU A 60 -1.14 6.09 8.30
CA GLU A 60 -2.56 5.79 8.56
C GLU A 60 -2.72 4.70 9.62
N ARG A 61 -1.91 3.64 9.53
CA ARG A 61 -1.93 2.54 10.51
C ARG A 61 -1.47 3.00 11.90
N LEU A 62 -0.43 3.83 11.98
CA LEU A 62 0.07 4.37 13.25
C LEU A 62 -0.95 5.28 13.91
N MET A 63 -1.61 6.15 13.13
CA MET A 63 -2.68 7.01 13.61
C MET A 63 -3.83 6.19 14.19
N SER A 64 -4.29 5.17 13.46
CA SER A 64 -5.35 4.27 13.93
C SER A 64 -4.99 3.52 15.22
N ILE A 65 -3.75 3.07 15.37
CA ILE A 65 -3.28 2.43 16.62
C ILE A 65 -3.30 3.44 17.77
N THR A 66 -2.87 4.67 17.52
CA THR A 66 -2.84 5.73 18.53
C THR A 66 -4.24 6.06 19.02
N GLU A 67 -5.21 6.19 18.12
CA GLU A 67 -6.63 6.40 18.44
C GLU A 67 -7.20 5.24 19.26
N ALA A 68 -6.93 3.99 18.86
CA ALA A 68 -7.41 2.82 19.59
C ALA A 68 -6.85 2.75 21.03
N LEU A 69 -5.58 3.11 21.22
CA LEU A 69 -4.95 3.17 22.54
C LEU A 69 -5.53 4.32 23.38
N ALA A 70 -5.72 5.50 22.78
CA ALA A 70 -6.33 6.64 23.46
C ALA A 70 -7.75 6.33 23.94
N LEU A 71 -8.57 5.69 23.08
CA LEU A 71 -9.92 5.23 23.42
C LEU A 71 -9.88 4.21 24.56
N SER A 72 -8.99 3.22 24.48
CA SER A 72 -8.84 2.20 25.53
C SER A 72 -8.44 2.82 26.87
N ALA A 73 -7.55 3.81 26.85
CA ALA A 73 -7.10 4.51 28.05
C ALA A 73 -8.21 5.40 28.66
N SER A 74 -9.03 6.06 27.83
CA SER A 74 -10.19 6.83 28.28
C SER A 74 -11.22 5.94 28.98
N ILE A 75 -11.55 4.78 28.39
CA ILE A 75 -12.42 3.76 29.01
C ILE A 75 -11.86 3.30 30.37
N ALA A 76 -10.56 3.01 30.44
CA ALA A 76 -9.92 2.59 31.69
C ALA A 76 -9.94 3.66 32.78
N ARG A 77 -9.93 4.95 32.42
CA ARG A 77 -10.04 6.07 33.36
C ARG A 77 -11.48 6.42 33.74
N GLY A 78 -12.48 5.85 33.08
CA GLY A 78 -13.89 6.17 33.32
C GLY A 78 -14.28 7.57 32.84
N GLU A 79 -13.50 8.16 31.92
CA GLU A 79 -13.84 9.41 31.25
C GLU A 79 -15.00 9.14 30.28
N PRO A 80 -16.09 9.92 30.29
CA PRO A 80 -17.13 9.77 29.29
C PRO A 80 -16.53 10.04 27.90
N PRO A 81 -16.87 9.27 26.87
CA PRO A 81 -16.41 9.58 25.52
C PRO A 81 -16.88 10.98 25.17
N GLU A 82 -15.95 11.85 24.76
CA GLU A 82 -16.26 13.21 24.31
C GLU A 82 -17.31 13.12 23.19
N ALA A 83 -18.44 13.80 23.41
CA ALA A 83 -19.63 13.81 22.56
C ALA A 83 -19.52 14.84 21.42
#